data_AF-A0A8S3FNP0-F1
#
_entry.id   AF-A0A8S3FNP0-F1
#
_cell.length_a   1.000
_cell.length_b   1.000
_cell.length_c   1.000
_cell.angle_alpha   90.00
_cell.angle_beta   90.00
_cell.angle_gamma   90.00
#
_symmetry.space_group_name_H-M   'P 1'
#
loop_
_entity.id
_entity.type
_entity.pdbx_description
1 polymer ?
#
loop_
_entity_poly.entity_id
_entity_poly.type
_entity_poly.pdbx_seq_one_letter_code
_entity_poly.pdbx_strand_id
1 'polypeptide(L)'
;ARGSHIIWTYPLQDIQCPSYMEFTTDTMPKKLLWTKFDQCSMSCEHGGTEFPIVIEQNCLTVLGMDSGYTKVALPFSVSKVWSFRTGLVIERQSNDHYLPNLFSLSHPLDEVKPVISRHHGDWFYSSDKHVYITAGLTIDEQLLLRFDEIDRVHSLWLLRKCTDEDRHQATNMTLPTMNES
;
A
#
# COMPACT_ATOMS: atom_id res chain seq x y z
N ALA A 1 -6.93 -28.16 4.31
CA ALA A 1 -6.87 -26.77 4.79
C ALA A 1 -8.26 -26.17 4.69
N ARG A 2 -8.73 -25.40 5.68
CA ARG A 2 -9.99 -24.64 5.56
C ARG A 2 -9.63 -23.30 4.92
N GLY A 3 -9.95 -23.14 3.63
CA GLY A 3 -9.80 -21.86 2.94
C GLY A 3 -10.77 -20.82 3.48
N SER A 4 -10.48 -19.54 3.24
CA SER A 4 -11.36 -18.43 3.58
C SER A 4 -12.15 -18.01 2.34
N HIS A 5 -13.47 -17.95 2.46
CA HIS A 5 -14.39 -17.49 1.41
C HIS A 5 -14.71 -16.01 1.64
N ILE A 6 -14.57 -15.21 0.60
CA ILE A 6 -14.72 -13.75 0.61
C ILE A 6 -15.84 -13.41 -0.37
N ILE A 7 -16.78 -12.57 0.08
CA ILE A 7 -17.90 -12.09 -0.73
C ILE A 7 -17.86 -10.57 -0.74
N TRP A 8 -17.80 -10.00 -1.94
CA TRP A 8 -17.96 -8.57 -2.18
C TRP A 8 -19.32 -8.30 -2.80
N THR A 9 -20.14 -7.50 -2.14
CA THR A 9 -21.44 -7.07 -2.65
C THR A 9 -21.34 -5.65 -3.18
N TYR A 10 -21.81 -5.42 -4.40
CA TYR A 10 -21.92 -4.07 -4.96
C TYR A 10 -23.23 -3.41 -4.50
N PRO A 11 -23.30 -2.07 -4.46
CA PRO A 11 -24.55 -1.38 -4.16
C PRO A 11 -25.66 -1.84 -5.10
N LEU A 12 -26.85 -2.07 -4.56
CA LEU A 12 -28.04 -2.42 -5.34
C LEU A 12 -28.34 -1.29 -6.33
N GLN A 13 -28.04 -1.50 -7.62
CA GLN A 13 -28.57 -0.64 -8.69
C GLN A 13 -30.07 -0.92 -8.92
N ASP A 14 -30.53 -2.13 -8.58
CA ASP A 14 -31.93 -2.55 -8.61
C ASP A 14 -32.28 -3.45 -7.40
N ILE A 15 -33.45 -3.24 -6.81
CA ILE A 15 -33.91 -3.83 -5.53
C ILE A 15 -34.07 -5.37 -5.60
N GLN A 16 -33.98 -5.99 -6.79
CA GLN A 16 -34.29 -7.42 -6.97
C GLN A 16 -33.08 -8.37 -7.08
N CYS A 17 -31.84 -7.89 -7.25
CA CYS A 17 -30.67 -8.78 -7.25
C CYS A 17 -29.37 -8.04 -6.92
N PRO A 18 -28.76 -8.24 -5.74
CA PRO A 18 -27.43 -7.72 -5.48
C PRO A 18 -26.43 -8.45 -6.39
N SER A 19 -25.67 -7.72 -7.21
CA SER A 19 -24.49 -8.27 -7.85
C SER A 19 -23.42 -8.47 -6.78
N TYR A 20 -22.79 -9.64 -6.81
CA TYR A 20 -21.71 -9.99 -5.89
C TYR A 20 -20.57 -10.69 -6.64
N MET A 21 -19.38 -10.61 -6.05
CA MET A 21 -18.18 -11.32 -6.46
C MET A 21 -17.73 -12.21 -5.31
N GLU A 22 -17.38 -13.45 -5.61
CA GLU A 22 -16.81 -14.37 -4.64
C GLU A 22 -15.34 -14.65 -4.96
N PHE A 23 -14.54 -14.81 -3.91
CA PHE A 23 -13.15 -15.21 -4.03
C PHE A 23 -12.78 -16.10 -2.86
N THR A 24 -12.02 -17.18 -3.13
CA THR A 24 -11.54 -18.08 -2.08
C THR A 24 -10.03 -18.00 -1.97
N THR A 25 -9.53 -18.01 -0.75
CA THR A 25 -8.11 -18.00 -0.42
C THR A 25 -7.74 -19.24 0.36
N ASP A 26 -6.51 -19.72 0.17
CA ASP A 26 -5.99 -20.87 0.93
C ASP A 26 -5.61 -20.50 2.36
N THR A 27 -5.36 -19.20 2.61
CA THR A 27 -4.97 -18.65 3.91
C THR A 27 -5.93 -17.56 4.37
N MET A 28 -5.96 -17.26 5.66
CA MET A 28 -6.77 -16.17 6.19
C MET A 28 -6.21 -14.82 5.70
N PRO A 29 -7.01 -13.99 4.99
CA PRO A 29 -6.58 -12.65 4.61
C PRO A 29 -6.27 -11.79 5.83
N LYS A 30 -5.21 -10.98 5.75
CA LYS A 30 -4.87 -9.98 6.77
C LYS A 30 -5.72 -8.73 6.65
N LYS A 31 -6.11 -8.36 5.42
CA LYS A 31 -6.93 -7.19 5.14
C LYS A 31 -7.66 -7.35 3.81
N LEU A 32 -8.86 -6.76 3.75
CA LEU A 32 -9.67 -6.59 2.56
C LEU A 32 -9.92 -5.09 2.37
N LEU A 33 -9.70 -4.56 1.17
CA LEU A 33 -9.89 -3.13 0.89
C LEU A 33 -10.22 -2.87 -0.58
N TRP A 34 -10.73 -1.68 -0.88
CA TRP A 34 -10.88 -1.15 -2.23
C TRP A 34 -9.73 -0.19 -2.54
N THR A 35 -9.22 -0.18 -3.77
CA THR A 35 -8.19 0.79 -4.20
C THR A 35 -8.31 1.19 -5.66
N LYS A 36 -7.68 2.31 -6.02
CA LYS A 36 -7.47 2.74 -7.39
C LYS A 36 -5.98 2.72 -7.70
N PHE A 37 -5.64 2.41 -8.94
CA PHE A 37 -4.28 2.50 -9.46
C PHE A 37 -4.25 3.54 -10.58
N ASP A 38 -3.31 4.49 -10.51
CA ASP A 38 -3.25 5.64 -11.41
C ASP A 38 -3.17 5.26 -12.90
N GLN A 39 -2.56 4.11 -13.23
CA GLN A 39 -2.30 3.69 -14.60
C GLN A 39 -3.37 2.75 -15.21
N CYS A 40 -4.41 2.39 -14.46
CA CYS A 40 -5.50 1.56 -15.00
C CYS A 40 -6.50 2.33 -15.89
N SER A 41 -6.21 3.59 -16.26
CA SER A 41 -7.12 4.45 -17.04
C SER A 41 -7.19 4.15 -18.54
N MET A 42 -6.49 3.13 -19.04
CA MET A 42 -6.36 2.89 -20.49
C MET A 42 -7.32 1.84 -21.08
N SER A 43 -8.21 1.23 -20.30
CA SER A 43 -9.20 0.27 -20.83
C SER A 43 -10.59 0.29 -20.17
N CYS A 44 -10.79 1.02 -19.07
CA CYS A 44 -12.11 1.10 -18.44
C CYS A 44 -12.89 2.31 -18.98
N GLU A 45 -13.93 2.07 -19.78
CA GLU A 45 -14.92 3.10 -20.20
C GLU A 45 -15.61 3.80 -19.01
N HIS A 46 -15.40 3.27 -17.80
CA HIS A 46 -15.85 3.82 -16.53
C HIS A 46 -14.65 4.42 -15.81
N GLY A 47 -14.36 5.70 -16.06
CA GLY A 47 -13.31 6.43 -15.36
C GLY A 47 -13.42 6.25 -13.84
N GLY A 48 -12.41 5.65 -13.21
CA GLY A 48 -12.28 5.60 -11.76
C GLY A 48 -12.76 4.33 -11.05
N THR A 49 -12.75 3.17 -11.70
CA THR A 49 -13.05 1.87 -11.06
C THR A 49 -12.09 1.57 -9.90
N GLU A 50 -12.65 1.35 -8.71
CA GLU A 50 -11.92 0.75 -7.59
C GLU A 50 -11.88 -0.77 -7.76
N PHE A 51 -10.75 -1.37 -7.43
CA PHE A 51 -10.57 -2.81 -7.43
C PHE A 51 -10.64 -3.35 -6.01
N PRO A 52 -11.39 -4.44 -5.76
CA PRO A 52 -11.30 -5.16 -4.51
C PRO A 52 -9.94 -5.85 -4.41
N ILE A 53 -9.29 -5.70 -3.25
CA ILE A 53 -7.99 -6.26 -2.96
C ILE A 53 -8.04 -7.16 -1.73
N VAL A 54 -7.43 -8.33 -1.88
CA VAL A 54 -7.19 -9.29 -0.80
C VAL A 54 -5.71 -9.25 -0.44
N ILE A 55 -5.40 -8.91 0.80
CA ILE A 55 -4.02 -8.90 1.33
C ILE A 55 -3.79 -10.16 2.15
N GLU A 56 -2.82 -10.97 1.75
CA GLU A 56 -2.32 -12.11 2.52
C GLU A 56 -0.94 -11.76 3.14
N GLN A 57 -0.26 -12.74 3.75
CA GLN A 57 1.01 -12.49 4.45
C GLN A 57 2.11 -11.95 3.52
N ASN A 58 2.32 -12.55 2.34
CA ASN A 58 3.41 -12.21 1.41
C ASN A 58 2.91 -11.96 -0.03
N CYS A 59 1.62 -11.70 -0.20
CA CYS A 59 1.07 -11.39 -1.51
C CYS A 59 -0.21 -10.57 -1.38
N LEU A 60 -0.57 -9.91 -2.46
CA LEU A 60 -1.88 -9.31 -2.63
C LEU A 60 -2.52 -9.82 -3.90
N THR A 61 -3.85 -9.87 -3.91
CA THR A 61 -4.63 -10.23 -5.10
C THR A 61 -5.58 -9.09 -5.42
N VAL A 62 -5.50 -8.58 -6.65
CA VAL A 62 -6.37 -7.54 -7.20
C VAL A 62 -7.42 -8.22 -8.07
N LEU A 63 -8.69 -8.05 -7.72
CA LEU A 63 -9.81 -8.66 -8.43
C LEU A 63 -10.37 -7.68 -9.48
N GLY A 64 -10.91 -8.20 -10.58
CA GLY A 64 -11.60 -7.41 -11.60
C GLY A 64 -10.69 -6.68 -12.60
N MET A 65 -9.38 -7.00 -12.64
CA MET A 65 -8.54 -6.63 -13.79
C MET A 65 -8.90 -7.49 -15.02
N ASP A 66 -8.42 -7.13 -16.22
CA ASP A 66 -8.75 -7.79 -17.51
C ASP A 66 -8.66 -9.34 -17.48
N SER A 67 -7.80 -9.91 -16.63
CA SER A 67 -7.60 -11.35 -16.43
C SER A 67 -8.52 -12.01 -15.38
N GLY A 68 -9.51 -11.29 -14.85
CA GLY A 68 -10.35 -11.71 -13.72
C GLY A 68 -9.72 -11.42 -12.35
N TYR A 69 -8.45 -11.79 -12.16
CA TYR A 69 -7.64 -11.34 -11.03
C TYR A 69 -6.14 -11.31 -11.36
N THR A 70 -5.39 -10.53 -10.60
CA THR A 70 -3.92 -10.46 -10.65
C THR A 70 -3.36 -10.68 -9.26
N LYS A 71 -2.51 -11.70 -9.08
CA LYS A 71 -1.82 -11.99 -7.81
C LYS A 71 -0.39 -11.46 -7.89
N VAL A 72 -0.02 -10.63 -6.91
CA VAL A 72 1.29 -9.98 -6.80
C VAL A 72 2.02 -10.55 -5.61
N ALA A 73 3.18 -11.16 -5.85
CA ALA A 73 4.08 -11.61 -4.78
C ALA A 73 4.82 -10.40 -4.19
N LEU A 74 4.83 -10.30 -2.86
CA LEU A 74 5.54 -9.26 -2.14
C LEU A 74 6.86 -9.84 -1.61
N PRO A 75 7.99 -9.11 -1.72
CA PRO A 75 9.29 -9.58 -1.25
C PRO A 75 9.42 -9.59 0.28
N PHE A 76 8.32 -9.35 1.00
CA PHE A 76 8.29 -9.28 2.46
C PHE A 76 6.89 -9.60 3.01
N SER A 77 6.86 -9.89 4.31
CA SER A 77 5.60 -10.02 5.04
C SER A 77 4.94 -8.67 5.30
N VAL A 78 3.62 -8.59 5.12
CA VAL A 78 2.83 -7.36 5.29
C VAL A 78 2.37 -7.19 6.73
N SER A 79 2.59 -6.02 7.34
CA SER A 79 2.02 -5.62 8.63
C SER A 79 0.67 -4.92 8.44
N LYS A 80 0.66 -3.81 7.69
CA LYS A 80 -0.51 -2.98 7.42
C LYS A 80 -0.51 -2.48 5.98
N VAL A 81 -1.69 -2.12 5.48
CA VAL A 81 -1.86 -1.55 4.13
C VAL A 81 -2.87 -0.42 4.18
N TRP A 82 -2.61 0.65 3.43
CA TRP A 82 -3.52 1.76 3.23
C TRP A 82 -3.73 2.01 1.74
N SER A 83 -4.97 2.32 1.40
CA SER A 83 -5.40 2.67 0.05
C SER A 83 -5.32 4.17 -0.15
N PHE A 84 -4.78 4.59 -1.28
CA PHE A 84 -4.63 5.97 -1.69
C PHE A 84 -5.03 6.08 -3.17
N ARG A 85 -5.24 7.32 -3.67
CA ARG A 85 -5.59 7.56 -5.08
C ARG A 85 -4.52 7.04 -6.03
N THR A 86 -3.25 7.10 -5.61
CA THR A 86 -2.09 6.69 -6.41
C THR A 86 -1.68 5.23 -6.23
N GLY A 87 -2.53 4.40 -5.62
CA GLY A 87 -2.25 2.99 -5.32
C GLY A 87 -2.17 2.70 -3.81
N LEU A 88 -1.28 1.79 -3.43
CA LEU A 88 -1.16 1.32 -2.05
C LEU A 88 0.08 1.85 -1.36
N VAL A 89 -0.03 2.08 -0.06
CA VAL A 89 1.11 2.15 0.87
C VAL A 89 1.06 0.91 1.76
N ILE A 90 2.18 0.21 1.86
CA ILE A 90 2.32 -1.09 2.51
C ILE A 90 3.40 -0.98 3.58
N GLU A 91 3.03 -1.27 4.82
CA GLU A 91 3.97 -1.42 5.93
C GLU A 91 4.48 -2.87 5.95
N ARG A 92 5.80 -3.03 5.85
CA ARG A 92 6.48 -4.31 5.98
C ARG A 92 6.57 -4.70 7.45
N GLN A 93 6.24 -5.95 7.75
CA GLN A 93 6.57 -6.58 9.02
C GLN A 93 8.09 -6.84 9.06
N SER A 94 8.81 -6.11 9.91
CA SER A 94 10.27 -6.24 10.07
C SER A 94 10.71 -5.89 11.49
N ASN A 95 11.71 -6.61 12.00
CA ASN A 95 12.45 -6.24 13.19
C ASN A 95 13.78 -5.52 12.86
N ASP A 96 14.13 -5.42 11.57
CA ASP A 96 15.33 -4.75 11.09
C ASP A 96 15.06 -3.25 10.87
N HIS A 97 15.82 -2.42 11.59
CA HIS A 97 15.72 -0.95 11.60
C HIS A 97 16.59 -0.27 10.53
N TYR A 98 17.42 -1.03 9.82
CA TYR A 98 18.29 -0.51 8.76
C TYR A 98 17.65 -0.56 7.38
N LEU A 99 16.56 -1.30 7.25
CA LEU A 99 15.85 -1.48 5.98
C LEU A 99 14.50 -0.75 5.99
N PRO A 100 14.07 -0.18 4.85
CA PRO A 100 12.78 0.50 4.76
C PRO A 100 11.62 -0.38 5.26
N ASN A 101 10.68 0.24 5.99
CA ASN A 101 9.48 -0.40 6.51
C ASN A 101 8.19 0.06 5.80
N LEU A 102 8.25 1.13 5.00
CA LEU A 102 7.13 1.59 4.17
C LEU A 102 7.48 1.46 2.69
N PHE A 103 6.55 0.86 1.94
CA PHE A 103 6.63 0.66 0.51
C PHE A 103 5.37 1.16 -0.18
N SER A 104 5.46 1.50 -1.45
CA SER A 104 4.34 1.85 -2.31
C SER A 104 4.21 0.90 -3.49
N LEU A 105 2.97 0.72 -3.95
CA LEU A 105 2.65 -0.02 -5.17
C LEU A 105 1.64 0.80 -5.98
N SER A 106 2.09 1.34 -7.11
CA SER A 106 1.28 2.24 -7.96
C SER A 106 0.47 1.51 -9.04
N HIS A 107 0.84 0.28 -9.37
CA HIS A 107 0.09 -0.60 -10.26
C HIS A 107 0.38 -2.07 -9.88
N PRO A 108 -0.55 -3.03 -10.06
CA PRO A 108 -0.30 -4.43 -9.69
C PRO A 108 0.83 -5.12 -10.47
N LEU A 109 1.18 -4.59 -11.64
CA LEU A 109 2.31 -5.06 -12.45
C LEU A 109 3.63 -4.33 -12.16
N ASP A 110 3.61 -3.30 -11.32
CA ASP A 110 4.82 -2.58 -10.93
C ASP A 110 5.56 -3.32 -9.82
N GLU A 111 6.86 -3.07 -9.73
CA GLU A 111 7.64 -3.43 -8.54
C GLU A 111 7.23 -2.54 -7.35
N VAL A 112 7.21 -3.14 -6.15
CA VAL A 112 7.08 -2.37 -4.91
C VAL A 112 8.31 -1.49 -4.68
N LYS A 113 8.10 -0.23 -4.30
CA LYS A 113 9.19 0.74 -4.10
C LYS A 113 9.19 1.28 -2.68
N PRO A 114 10.35 1.53 -2.05
CA PRO A 114 10.37 2.13 -0.72
C PRO A 114 9.84 3.57 -0.75
N VAL A 115 9.13 3.97 0.31
CA VAL A 115 8.61 5.33 0.48
C VAL A 115 9.71 6.24 1.01
N ILE A 116 9.87 7.40 0.38
CA ILE A 116 10.78 8.46 0.81
C ILE A 116 9.97 9.47 1.63
N SER A 117 10.40 9.69 2.87
CA SER A 117 9.91 10.73 3.77
C SER A 117 10.77 11.99 3.63
N ARG A 118 10.17 13.17 3.84
CA ARG A 118 10.90 14.45 3.86
C ARG A 118 10.48 15.29 5.05
N HIS A 119 11.44 15.71 5.87
CA HIS A 119 11.21 16.52 7.07
C HIS A 119 12.34 17.53 7.26
N HIS A 120 12.02 18.80 7.51
CA HIS A 120 13.00 19.88 7.68
C HIS A 120 14.10 19.99 6.60
N GLY A 121 13.83 19.53 5.38
CA GLY A 121 14.82 19.55 4.29
C GLY A 121 15.69 18.29 4.20
N ASP A 122 15.49 17.32 5.09
CA ASP A 122 16.12 16.01 5.01
C ASP A 122 15.14 15.03 4.36
N TRP A 123 15.67 14.20 3.45
CA TRP A 123 14.96 13.04 2.94
C TRP A 123 15.37 11.84 3.80
N PHE A 124 14.57 10.78 3.85
CA PHE A 124 14.99 9.50 4.43
C PHE A 124 14.01 8.40 4.04
N TYR A 125 14.46 7.15 4.04
CA TYR A 125 13.54 6.02 4.01
C TYR A 125 13.01 5.76 5.41
N SER A 126 11.70 5.58 5.55
CA SER A 126 11.13 5.20 6.84
C SER A 126 11.63 3.81 7.24
N SER A 127 12.36 3.72 8.34
CA SER A 127 12.83 2.45 8.92
C SER A 127 12.70 2.40 10.46
N ASP A 128 12.22 3.50 11.07
CA ASP A 128 12.10 3.65 12.51
C ASP A 128 10.97 2.77 13.07
N LYS A 129 11.29 2.00 14.12
CA LYS A 129 10.34 1.11 14.82
C LYS A 129 9.45 1.82 15.82
N HIS A 130 9.85 3.01 16.28
CA HIS A 130 9.07 3.80 17.23
C HIS A 130 8.05 4.69 16.53
N VAL A 131 7.95 4.54 15.21
CA VAL A 131 7.15 5.35 14.33
C VAL A 131 6.08 4.47 13.72
N TYR A 132 4.82 4.82 13.98
CA TYR A 132 3.68 4.04 13.51
C TYR A 132 2.81 4.89 12.61
N ILE A 133 2.43 4.34 11.46
CA ILE A 133 1.28 4.88 10.73
C ILE A 133 0.01 4.41 11.44
N THR A 134 -0.76 5.37 11.93
CA THR A 134 -2.01 5.11 12.66
C THR A 134 -3.22 5.19 11.74
N ALA A 135 -3.17 6.05 10.71
CA ALA A 135 -4.23 6.14 9.71
C ALA A 135 -3.71 6.66 8.36
N GLY A 136 -4.37 6.24 7.28
CA GLY A 136 -4.32 6.91 5.98
C GLY A 136 -5.63 7.67 5.79
N LEU A 137 -5.54 8.93 5.39
CA LEU A 137 -6.67 9.84 5.24
C LEU A 137 -6.70 10.35 3.80
N THR A 138 -7.85 10.23 3.14
CA THR A 138 -8.09 10.80 1.82
C THR A 138 -9.16 11.89 1.96
N ILE A 139 -8.74 13.09 2.37
CA ILE A 139 -9.61 14.25 2.62
C ILE A 139 -9.07 15.40 1.78
N ASP A 140 -9.55 15.52 0.53
CA ASP A 140 -9.06 16.40 -0.56
C ASP A 140 -7.60 16.20 -0.96
N GLU A 141 -6.72 16.00 0.01
CA GLU A 141 -5.33 15.56 -0.06
C GLU A 141 -5.19 14.10 0.40
N GLN A 142 -3.99 13.54 0.18
CA GLN A 142 -3.63 12.20 0.66
C GLN A 142 -2.70 12.35 1.85
N LEU A 143 -3.17 12.08 3.05
CA LEU A 143 -2.42 12.28 4.28
C LEU A 143 -2.16 10.95 5.00
N LEU A 144 -1.00 10.85 5.63
CA LEU A 144 -0.66 9.80 6.58
C LEU A 144 -0.60 10.42 7.98
N LEU A 145 -1.39 9.87 8.90
CA LEU A 145 -1.26 10.16 10.32
C LEU A 145 -0.20 9.23 10.90
N ARG A 146 0.88 9.82 11.39
CA ARG A 146 2.00 9.14 12.03
C ARG A 146 1.97 9.44 13.53
N PHE A 147 2.30 8.44 14.34
CA PHE A 147 2.57 8.59 15.77
C PHE A 147 4.04 8.26 16.04
N ASP A 148 4.74 9.17 16.68
CA ASP A 148 6.09 8.97 17.19
C ASP A 148 6.02 8.58 18.67
N GLU A 149 6.50 7.39 19.01
CA GLU A 149 6.41 6.85 20.36
C GLU A 149 7.41 7.49 21.33
N ILE A 150 8.55 7.95 20.82
CA ILE A 150 9.60 8.56 21.63
C ILE A 150 9.11 9.94 22.07
N ASP A 151 8.69 10.75 21.11
CA ASP A 151 8.22 12.12 21.37
C ASP A 151 6.76 12.16 21.85
N ARG A 152 6.02 11.05 21.72
CA ARG A 152 4.58 10.91 22.02
C ARG A 152 3.70 11.90 21.25
N VAL A 153 4.08 12.21 20.01
CA VAL A 153 3.41 13.21 19.16
C VAL A 153 2.80 12.57 17.91
N HIS A 154 1.64 13.07 17.50
CA HIS A 154 1.06 12.78 16.20
C HIS A 154 1.49 13.84 15.18
N SER A 155 1.82 13.40 13.96
CA SER A 155 2.15 14.28 12.83
C SER A 155 1.37 13.87 11.58
N LEU A 156 0.96 14.85 10.78
CA LEU A 156 0.32 14.64 9.49
C LEU A 156 1.36 14.80 8.38
N TRP A 157 1.40 13.83 7.48
CA TRP A 157 2.34 13.77 6.37
C TRP A 157 1.59 13.76 5.05
N LEU A 158 1.98 14.65 4.13
CA LEU A 158 1.42 14.67 2.79
C LEU A 158 2.04 13.58 1.92
N LEU A 159 1.20 12.68 1.42
CA LEU A 159 1.55 11.67 0.42
C LEU A 159 1.41 12.25 -0.99
N ARG A 160 2.50 12.23 -1.74
CA ARG A 160 2.54 12.67 -3.14
C ARG A 160 3.46 11.77 -3.97
N LYS A 161 3.35 11.87 -5.30
CA LYS A 161 4.33 11.25 -6.20
C LYS A 161 5.73 11.82 -5.94
N CYS A 162 6.68 10.92 -5.88
CA CYS A 162 8.10 11.22 -5.71
C CYS A 162 8.66 11.84 -7.00
N THR A 163 9.32 13.00 -6.88
CA THR A 163 9.99 13.67 -8.00
C THR A 163 11.37 13.05 -8.23
N ASP A 164 12.02 13.41 -9.35
CA ASP A 164 13.40 12.96 -9.60
C ASP A 164 14.39 13.58 -8.61
N GLU A 165 14.14 14.81 -8.15
CA GLU A 165 14.92 15.44 -7.09
C GLU A 165 14.83 14.65 -5.77
N ASP A 166 13.62 14.24 -5.35
CA ASP A 166 13.45 13.44 -4.14
C ASP A 166 14.22 12.11 -4.23
N ARG A 167 14.17 11.44 -5.40
CA ARG A 167 14.92 10.22 -5.66
C ARG A 167 16.42 10.45 -5.57
N HIS A 168 16.90 11.54 -6.16
CA HIS A 168 18.32 11.87 -6.17
C HIS A 168 18.84 12.15 -4.76
N GLN A 169 18.11 12.94 -3.97
CA GLN A 169 18.45 13.21 -2.57
C GLN A 169 18.39 11.94 -1.71
N ALA A 170 17.38 11.10 -1.92
CA ALA A 170 17.24 9.85 -1.17
C ALA A 170 18.38 8.85 -1.44
N THR A 171 18.83 8.76 -2.69
CA THR A 171 19.90 7.83 -3.10
C THR A 171 21.27 8.29 -2.60
N ASN A 172 21.48 9.60 -2.45
CA ASN A 172 22.71 10.17 -1.92
C ASN A 172 22.88 9.94 -0.41
N MET A 173 21.83 9.51 0.28
CA MET A 173 21.97 8.91 1.61
C MET A 173 22.29 7.43 1.44
N THR A 174 23.58 7.12 1.44
CA THR A 174 24.06 5.74 1.55
C THR A 174 23.27 4.98 2.61
N LEU A 175 22.58 3.90 2.21
CA LEU A 175 22.49 2.72 3.09
C LEU A 175 23.93 2.48 3.58
N PRO A 176 24.18 2.34 4.89
CA PRO A 176 25.53 2.07 5.35
C PRO A 176 26.03 0.88 4.55
N THR A 177 27.09 1.11 3.77
CA THR A 177 27.74 0.08 2.99
C THR A 177 27.99 -1.07 3.95
N MET A 178 27.42 -2.25 3.65
CA MET A 178 27.88 -3.50 4.24
C MET A 178 29.31 -3.73 3.76
N ASN A 179 30.25 -2.99 4.31
CA ASN A 179 31.68 -3.18 4.21
C ASN A 179 32.27 -2.70 5.54
N GLU A 180 32.90 -3.67 6.21
CA GLU A 180 33.90 -3.52 7.28
C GLU A 180 33.36 -3.29 8.70
N SER A 181 33.10 -4.38 9.43
CA SER A 181 34.03 -4.92 10.46
C SER A 181 33.62 -6.32 10.91
#